data_AF-B2JT85-F1
#
_entry.id   AF-B2JT85-F1
#
_cell.length_a   1.000
_cell.length_b   1.000
_cell.length_c   1.000
_cell.angle_alpha   90.00
_cell.angle_beta   90.00
_cell.angle_gamma   90.00
#
_symmetry.space_group_name_H-M   'P 1'
#
loop_
_entity.id
_entity.type
_entity.pdbx_description
1 polymer ?
#
loop_
_entity_poly.entity_id
_entity_poly.type
_entity_poly.pdbx_seq_one_letter_code
_entity_poly.pdbx_strand_id
1 'polypeptide(L)'
;MNKQDIKLPTTVDTHANTVDTLLSYLHDCHFDETHLTPMHLTLALEYAYQPHPTFWRDFSVSLVEDAMSRHMPNWQARPAMMDGGADRLFHELDKVVRINAFDEANAEMLSALPVAERPTTPSAAFTWITAELERKGLTEDLEFARPDGDRCGEKALDVLYCLEEAKRGGVVERTSTIVAKAYRDAVMKRHAPQTT
;
A
#
# COMPACT_ATOMS: atom_id res chain seq x y z
N MET A 1 32.59 -27.72 -24.37
CA MET A 1 32.13 -26.87 -23.24
C MET A 1 31.01 -25.99 -23.75
N ASN A 2 29.75 -26.35 -23.46
CA ASN A 2 28.60 -25.51 -23.79
C ASN A 2 28.38 -24.52 -22.65
N LYS A 3 28.32 -23.23 -22.98
CA LYS A 3 27.86 -22.18 -22.09
C LYS A 3 26.38 -22.41 -21.84
N GLN A 4 26.02 -22.77 -20.61
CA GLN A 4 24.63 -22.73 -20.17
C GLN A 4 24.30 -21.25 -19.92
N ASP A 5 23.38 -20.73 -20.71
CA ASP A 5 22.75 -19.45 -20.46
C ASP A 5 22.08 -19.51 -19.09
N ILE A 6 22.60 -18.72 -18.16
CA ILE A 6 21.97 -18.48 -16.86
C ILE A 6 20.68 -17.73 -17.16
N LYS A 7 19.57 -18.47 -17.17
CA LYS A 7 18.24 -17.89 -17.24
C LYS A 7 18.06 -17.08 -15.96
N LEU A 8 18.15 -15.75 -16.07
CA LEU A 8 17.81 -14.85 -14.97
C LEU A 8 16.40 -15.20 -14.46
N PRO A 9 16.16 -15.15 -13.13
CA PRO A 9 14.82 -15.34 -12.60
C PRO A 9 13.88 -14.35 -13.27
N THR A 10 12.78 -14.84 -13.82
CA THR A 10 11.65 -14.01 -14.22
C THR A 10 11.30 -13.12 -13.03
N THR A 11 11.37 -11.81 -13.21
CA THR A 11 10.84 -10.84 -12.26
C THR A 11 9.40 -11.24 -11.98
N VAL A 12 9.11 -11.67 -10.75
CA VAL A 12 7.73 -11.92 -10.31
C VAL A 12 7.04 -10.57 -10.38
N ASP A 13 5.96 -10.48 -11.16
CA ASP A 13 5.14 -9.28 -11.20
C ASP A 13 4.39 -9.17 -9.86
N THR A 14 4.87 -8.29 -8.99
CA THR A 14 4.31 -8.01 -7.65
C THR A 14 2.84 -7.60 -7.72
N HIS A 15 2.37 -7.09 -8.87
CA HIS A 15 1.01 -6.59 -9.03
C HIS A 15 0.08 -7.47 -9.87
N ALA A 16 0.51 -8.65 -10.32
CA ALA A 16 -0.24 -9.50 -11.25
C ALA A 16 -1.70 -9.76 -10.83
N ASN A 17 -1.97 -9.89 -9.53
CA ASN A 17 -3.31 -10.16 -8.99
C ASN A 17 -3.98 -8.96 -8.31
N THR A 18 -3.38 -7.76 -8.41
CA THR A 18 -3.84 -6.57 -7.68
C THR A 18 -5.23 -6.13 -8.15
N VAL A 19 -5.45 -6.08 -9.47
CA VAL A 19 -6.76 -5.69 -10.03
C VAL A 19 -7.86 -6.64 -9.57
N ASP A 20 -7.62 -7.95 -9.62
CA ASP A 20 -8.60 -8.95 -9.16
C ASP A 20 -8.88 -8.84 -7.65
N THR A 21 -7.84 -8.53 -6.86
CA THR A 21 -7.99 -8.31 -5.41
C THR A 21 -8.79 -7.05 -5.11
N LEU A 22 -8.53 -5.96 -5.83
CA LEU A 22 -9.31 -4.73 -5.74
C LEU A 22 -10.77 -4.98 -6.15
N LEU A 23 -11.00 -5.67 -7.27
CA LEU A 23 -12.35 -6.04 -7.72
C LEU A 23 -13.11 -6.85 -6.68
N SER A 24 -12.48 -7.88 -6.11
CA SER A 24 -13.10 -8.68 -5.04
C SER A 24 -13.49 -7.79 -3.86
N TYR A 25 -12.63 -6.86 -3.46
CA TYR A 25 -12.93 -5.94 -2.36
C TYR A 25 -14.11 -5.03 -2.68
N LEU A 26 -14.12 -4.39 -3.86
CA LEU A 26 -15.21 -3.52 -4.31
C LEU A 26 -16.55 -4.27 -4.34
N HIS A 27 -16.54 -5.51 -4.84
CA HIS A 27 -17.70 -6.38 -4.89
C HIS A 27 -18.20 -6.75 -3.49
N ASP A 28 -17.32 -7.27 -2.63
CA ASP A 28 -17.68 -7.73 -1.29
C ASP A 28 -18.13 -6.58 -0.38
N CYS A 29 -17.62 -5.38 -0.62
CA CYS A 29 -18.05 -4.18 0.08
C CYS A 29 -19.29 -3.52 -0.53
N HIS A 30 -19.85 -4.09 -1.61
CA HIS A 30 -20.98 -3.52 -2.36
C HIS A 30 -20.78 -2.06 -2.74
N PHE A 31 -19.55 -1.70 -3.12
CA PHE A 31 -19.26 -0.34 -3.55
C PHE A 31 -20.01 -0.04 -4.85
N ASP A 32 -20.58 1.15 -4.88
CA ASP A 32 -21.18 1.78 -6.04
C ASP A 32 -20.54 3.15 -6.25
N GLU A 33 -21.04 3.94 -7.20
CA GLU A 33 -20.43 5.22 -7.53
C GLU A 33 -20.51 6.26 -6.39
N THR A 34 -21.35 6.04 -5.38
CA THR A 34 -21.41 6.90 -4.18
C THR A 34 -20.24 6.65 -3.22
N HIS A 35 -19.56 5.51 -3.37
CA HIS A 35 -18.40 5.11 -2.58
C HIS A 35 -17.08 5.56 -3.21
N LEU A 36 -17.10 6.27 -4.34
CA LEU A 36 -15.90 6.79 -5.01
C LEU A 36 -15.33 8.01 -4.29
N THR A 37 -14.83 7.78 -3.08
CA THR A 37 -14.16 8.76 -2.25
C THR A 37 -12.75 8.26 -1.92
N PRO A 38 -11.79 9.18 -1.65
CA PRO A 38 -10.43 8.78 -1.31
C PRO A 38 -10.40 7.77 -0.16
N MET A 39 -11.20 7.99 0.89
CA MET A 39 -11.28 7.14 2.07
C MET A 39 -11.65 5.68 1.75
N HIS A 40 -12.70 5.45 0.96
CA HIS A 40 -13.14 4.10 0.62
C HIS A 40 -12.14 3.39 -0.29
N LEU A 41 -11.58 4.11 -1.26
CA LEU A 41 -10.58 3.56 -2.16
C LEU A 41 -9.23 3.31 -1.45
N THR A 42 -8.89 4.08 -0.42
CA THR A 42 -7.76 3.77 0.48
C THR A 42 -7.97 2.43 1.18
N LEU A 43 -9.19 2.10 1.62
CA LEU A 43 -9.43 0.77 2.20
C LEU A 43 -9.21 -0.35 1.18
N ALA A 44 -9.62 -0.15 -0.08
CA ALA A 44 -9.36 -1.12 -1.15
C ALA A 44 -7.86 -1.30 -1.42
N LEU A 45 -7.10 -0.20 -1.45
CA LEU A 45 -5.63 -0.23 -1.57
C LEU A 45 -4.99 -1.00 -0.40
N GLU A 46 -5.37 -0.69 0.83
CA GLU A 46 -4.82 -1.33 2.04
C GLU A 46 -5.22 -2.81 2.14
N TYR A 47 -6.36 -3.20 1.58
CA TYR A 47 -6.75 -4.60 1.43
C TYR A 47 -5.91 -5.34 0.38
N ALA A 48 -5.61 -4.67 -0.74
CA ALA A 48 -4.81 -5.23 -1.83
C ALA A 48 -3.31 -5.29 -1.53
N TYR A 49 -2.86 -4.63 -0.45
CA TYR A 49 -1.46 -4.62 -0.02
C TYR A 49 -0.92 -6.05 0.20
N GLN A 50 0.27 -6.29 -0.34
CA GLN A 50 1.07 -7.47 -0.04
C GLN A 50 2.41 -7.02 0.58
N PRO A 51 2.89 -7.67 1.66
CA PRO A 51 4.15 -7.33 2.31
C PRO A 51 5.35 -7.83 1.50
N HIS A 52 5.50 -7.30 0.29
CA HIS A 52 6.63 -7.51 -0.60
C HIS A 52 7.42 -6.20 -0.69
N PRO A 53 8.77 -6.23 -0.72
CA PRO A 53 9.54 -5.03 -1.01
C PRO A 53 9.06 -4.37 -2.29
N THR A 54 9.14 -3.04 -2.38
CA THR A 54 8.77 -2.28 -3.59
C THR A 54 7.30 -2.31 -3.97
N PHE A 55 6.42 -2.96 -3.19
CA PHE A 55 4.99 -3.07 -3.54
C PHE A 55 4.38 -1.69 -3.74
N TRP A 56 4.58 -0.76 -2.81
CA TRP A 56 3.99 0.58 -2.93
C TRP A 56 4.75 1.45 -3.93
N ARG A 57 6.08 1.28 -3.99
CA ARG A 57 6.93 2.01 -4.93
C ARG A 57 6.56 1.72 -6.40
N ASP A 58 6.20 0.48 -6.70
CA ASP A 58 5.87 0.03 -8.06
C ASP A 58 4.35 0.05 -8.33
N PHE A 59 3.53 0.41 -7.33
CA PHE A 59 2.08 0.48 -7.47
C PHE A 59 1.65 1.62 -8.40
N SER A 60 0.78 1.31 -9.37
CA SER A 60 0.15 2.32 -10.23
C SER A 60 -1.32 2.52 -9.88
N VAL A 61 -1.75 3.77 -9.69
CA VAL A 61 -3.17 4.11 -9.47
C VAL A 61 -4.07 3.74 -10.66
N SER A 62 -3.49 3.51 -11.85
CA SER A 62 -4.23 2.98 -13.01
C SER A 62 -4.83 1.59 -12.73
N LEU A 63 -4.25 0.79 -11.82
CA LEU A 63 -4.80 -0.50 -11.39
C LEU A 63 -6.15 -0.30 -10.66
N VAL A 64 -6.28 0.80 -9.91
CA VAL A 64 -7.53 1.17 -9.23
C VAL A 64 -8.55 1.65 -10.26
N GLU A 65 -8.13 2.46 -11.23
CA GLU A 65 -9.01 2.92 -12.31
C GLU A 65 -9.56 1.74 -13.14
N ASP A 66 -8.73 0.74 -13.44
CA ASP A 66 -9.14 -0.48 -14.14
C ASP A 66 -10.16 -1.27 -13.32
N ALA A 67 -9.88 -1.52 -12.03
CA ALA A 67 -10.82 -2.19 -11.14
C ALA A 67 -12.16 -1.43 -11.02
N MET A 68 -12.13 -0.10 -10.88
CA MET A 68 -13.32 0.75 -10.85
C MET A 68 -14.10 0.68 -12.15
N SER A 69 -13.43 0.75 -13.30
CA SER A 69 -14.08 0.75 -14.62
C SER A 69 -14.73 -0.59 -14.95
N ARG A 70 -14.14 -1.69 -14.46
CA ARG A 70 -14.73 -3.04 -14.57
C ARG A 70 -15.92 -3.22 -13.63
N HIS A 71 -15.86 -2.71 -12.40
CA HIS A 71 -16.93 -2.85 -11.40
C HIS A 71 -18.11 -1.89 -11.65
N MET A 72 -17.82 -0.66 -12.09
CA MET A 72 -18.78 0.45 -12.25
C MET A 72 -18.56 1.18 -13.59
N PRO A 73 -18.94 0.60 -14.75
CA PRO A 73 -18.52 1.11 -16.07
C PRO A 73 -18.86 2.58 -16.40
N ASN A 74 -19.84 3.17 -15.71
CA ASN A 74 -20.29 4.55 -15.96
C ASN A 74 -19.82 5.55 -14.89
N TRP A 75 -18.85 5.18 -14.05
CA TRP A 75 -18.44 6.00 -12.90
C TRP A 75 -18.00 7.42 -13.29
N GLN A 76 -17.34 7.57 -14.44
CA GLN A 76 -16.85 8.87 -14.95
C GLN A 76 -18.00 9.83 -15.32
N ALA A 77 -19.16 9.31 -15.70
CA ALA A 77 -20.32 10.13 -16.10
C ALA A 77 -21.09 10.70 -14.90
N ARG A 78 -20.67 10.40 -13.67
CA ARG A 78 -21.34 10.88 -12.46
C ARG A 78 -21.02 12.35 -12.22
N PRO A 79 -21.98 13.19 -11.79
CA PRO A 79 -21.74 14.60 -11.52
C PRO A 79 -20.56 14.87 -10.57
N ALA A 80 -20.32 13.99 -9.59
CA ALA A 80 -19.20 14.11 -8.66
C ALA A 80 -17.82 13.86 -9.30
N MET A 81 -17.78 13.12 -10.42
CA MET A 81 -16.56 12.76 -11.16
C MET A 81 -16.29 13.69 -12.34
N MET A 82 -17.33 14.37 -12.83
CA MET A 82 -17.22 15.43 -13.83
C MET A 82 -16.47 16.66 -13.28
N ASP A 83 -16.10 17.59 -14.17
CA ASP A 83 -15.46 18.87 -13.83
C ASP A 83 -14.23 18.71 -12.90
N GLY A 84 -13.35 17.76 -13.27
CA GLY A 84 -12.10 17.44 -12.55
C GLY A 84 -12.30 16.65 -11.26
N GLY A 85 -13.49 16.09 -11.01
CA GLY A 85 -13.75 15.24 -9.84
C GLY A 85 -12.89 13.98 -9.81
N ALA A 86 -12.78 13.30 -10.96
CA ALA A 86 -11.89 12.14 -11.12
C ALA A 86 -10.42 12.50 -10.85
N ASP A 87 -9.93 13.59 -11.46
CA ASP A 87 -8.54 14.04 -11.27
C ASP A 87 -8.23 14.31 -9.79
N ARG A 88 -9.15 14.97 -9.07
CA ARG A 88 -9.00 15.19 -7.63
C ARG A 88 -8.99 13.88 -6.84
N LEU A 89 -9.84 12.92 -7.20
CA LEU A 89 -9.87 11.60 -6.55
C LEU A 89 -8.53 10.88 -6.70
N PHE A 90 -8.02 10.76 -7.94
CA PHE A 90 -6.75 10.07 -8.19
C PHE A 90 -5.56 10.82 -7.62
N HIS A 91 -5.58 12.15 -7.59
CA HIS A 91 -4.55 12.93 -6.92
C HIS A 91 -4.46 12.61 -5.41
N GLU A 92 -5.60 12.42 -4.73
CA GLU A 92 -5.59 11.99 -3.32
C GLU A 92 -5.11 10.55 -3.15
N LEU A 93 -5.40 9.66 -4.10
CA LEU A 93 -4.88 8.29 -4.06
C LEU A 93 -3.37 8.24 -4.30
N ASP A 94 -2.86 9.05 -5.22
CA ASP A 94 -1.42 9.17 -5.45
C ASP A 94 -0.68 9.63 -4.17
N LYS A 95 -1.28 10.53 -3.37
CA LYS A 95 -0.71 10.91 -2.08
C LYS A 95 -0.63 9.72 -1.12
N VAL A 96 -1.67 8.90 -1.05
CA VAL A 96 -1.70 7.70 -0.19
C VAL A 96 -0.62 6.71 -0.63
N VAL A 97 -0.53 6.43 -1.94
CA VAL A 97 0.50 5.54 -2.50
C VAL A 97 1.90 6.10 -2.20
N ARG A 98 2.12 7.41 -2.39
CA ARG A 98 3.39 8.07 -2.09
C ARG A 98 3.79 7.94 -0.62
N ILE A 99 2.87 8.17 0.32
CA ILE A 99 3.12 8.01 1.76
C ILE A 99 3.55 6.57 2.05
N ASN A 100 2.78 5.60 1.57
CA ASN A 100 3.08 4.20 1.81
C ASN A 100 4.40 3.75 1.16
N ALA A 101 4.73 4.25 -0.04
CA ALA A 101 6.00 4.00 -0.72
C ALA A 101 7.19 4.61 0.03
N PHE A 102 7.00 5.79 0.63
CA PHE A 102 8.01 6.41 1.48
C PHE A 102 8.29 5.59 2.75
N ASP A 103 7.23 5.16 3.46
CA ASP A 103 7.35 4.29 4.63
C ASP A 103 8.03 2.95 4.28
N GLU A 104 7.68 2.37 3.14
CA GLU A 104 8.29 1.14 2.61
C GLU A 104 9.78 1.33 2.28
N ALA A 105 10.16 2.43 1.61
CA ALA A 105 11.55 2.72 1.31
C ALA A 105 12.39 2.89 2.59
N ASN A 106 11.84 3.53 3.62
CA ASN A 106 12.49 3.63 4.93
C ASN A 106 12.64 2.26 5.61
N ALA A 107 11.61 1.43 5.56
CA ALA A 107 11.68 0.06 6.06
C ALA A 107 12.72 -0.78 5.32
N GLU A 108 12.83 -0.66 3.99
CA GLU A 108 13.86 -1.31 3.19
C GLU A 108 15.26 -0.90 3.63
N MET A 109 15.50 0.40 3.86
CA MET A 109 16.77 0.91 4.38
C MET A 109 17.12 0.33 5.76
N LEU A 110 16.15 0.28 6.69
CA LEU A 110 16.34 -0.34 8.00
C LEU A 110 16.62 -1.84 7.89
N SER A 111 15.95 -2.53 6.95
CA SER A 111 16.14 -3.96 6.72
C SER A 111 17.55 -4.32 6.24
N ALA A 112 18.26 -3.36 5.63
CA ALA A 112 19.63 -3.54 5.17
C ALA A 112 20.66 -3.52 6.31
N LEU A 113 20.29 -3.04 7.50
CA LEU A 113 21.14 -3.06 8.68
C LEU A 113 21.28 -4.49 9.26
N PRO A 114 22.41 -4.81 9.91
CA PRO A 114 22.51 -5.97 10.80
C PRO A 114 21.40 -5.95 11.85
N VAL A 115 20.79 -7.09 12.15
CA VAL A 115 19.66 -7.20 13.09
C VAL A 115 19.96 -6.54 14.45
N ALA A 116 21.19 -6.71 14.95
CA ALA A 116 21.61 -6.16 16.24
C ALA A 116 21.74 -4.62 16.25
N GLU A 117 21.81 -3.98 15.08
CA GLU A 117 21.95 -2.53 14.92
C GLU A 117 20.63 -1.86 14.54
N ARG A 118 19.57 -2.64 14.26
CA ARG A 118 18.27 -2.09 13.87
C ARG A 118 17.66 -1.32 15.05
N PRO A 119 17.17 -0.09 14.81
CA PRO A 119 16.43 0.64 15.83
C PRO A 119 15.15 -0.13 16.18
N THR A 120 14.80 -0.13 17.46
CA THR A 120 13.62 -0.85 17.99
C THR A 120 12.56 0.09 18.55
N THR A 121 12.83 1.40 18.55
CA THR A 121 11.88 2.43 18.98
C THR A 121 11.62 3.41 17.84
N PRO A 122 10.41 4.02 17.78
CA PRO A 122 10.09 5.02 16.76
C PRO A 122 11.08 6.19 16.70
N SER A 123 11.49 6.72 17.85
CA SER A 123 12.43 7.85 17.92
C SER A 123 13.83 7.50 17.43
N ALA A 124 14.33 6.30 17.76
CA ALA A 124 15.62 5.82 17.27
C ALA A 124 15.58 5.56 15.76
N ALA A 125 14.47 4.99 15.27
CA ALA A 125 14.26 4.77 13.84
C ALA A 125 14.21 6.09 13.08
N PHE A 126 13.45 7.08 13.55
CA PHE A 126 13.39 8.40 12.93
C PHE A 126 14.76 9.11 12.92
N THR A 127 15.49 9.04 14.04
CA THR A 127 16.85 9.60 14.12
C THR A 127 17.79 8.95 13.11
N TRP A 128 17.71 7.62 12.96
CA TRP A 128 18.52 6.90 11.99
C TRP A 128 18.11 7.23 10.55
N ILE A 129 16.80 7.22 10.25
CA ILE A 129 16.26 7.49 8.91
C ILE A 129 16.67 8.89 8.45
N THR A 130 16.49 9.91 9.28
CA THR A 130 16.84 11.29 8.91
C THR A 130 18.33 11.46 8.63
N ALA A 131 19.19 10.86 9.46
CA ALA A 131 20.64 10.86 9.24
C ALA A 131 21.01 10.12 7.94
N GLU A 132 20.35 9.01 7.62
CA GLU A 132 20.60 8.25 6.40
C GLU A 132 20.11 8.99 5.14
N LEU A 133 18.93 9.63 5.19
CA LEU A 133 18.42 10.47 4.10
C LEU A 133 19.34 11.66 3.83
N GLU A 134 19.83 12.32 4.88
CA GLU A 134 20.82 13.40 4.78
C GLU A 134 22.12 12.91 4.17
N ARG A 135 22.65 11.77 4.65
CA ARG A 135 23.88 11.14 4.12
C ARG A 135 23.76 10.79 2.64
N LYS A 136 22.57 10.40 2.16
CA LYS A 136 22.28 10.10 0.75
C LYS A 136 21.96 11.33 -0.10
N GLY A 137 21.79 12.51 0.50
CA GLY A 137 21.37 13.71 -0.21
C GLY A 137 19.92 13.68 -0.70
N LEU A 138 19.05 12.88 -0.07
CA LEU A 138 17.63 12.75 -0.42
C LEU A 138 16.82 13.87 0.26
N THR A 139 17.00 15.10 -0.22
CA THR A 139 16.45 16.30 0.43
C THR A 139 14.92 16.32 0.49
N GLU A 140 14.24 15.92 -0.58
CA GLU A 140 12.77 15.89 -0.62
C GLU A 140 12.19 14.89 0.40
N ASP A 141 12.78 13.70 0.47
CA ASP A 141 12.40 12.66 1.45
C ASP A 141 12.68 13.11 2.89
N LEU A 142 13.78 13.84 3.11
CA LEU A 142 14.11 14.40 4.41
C LEU A 142 13.12 15.49 4.84
N GLU A 143 12.73 16.37 3.92
CA GLU A 143 11.69 17.39 4.17
C GLU A 143 10.34 16.75 4.43
N PHE A 144 10.04 15.64 3.76
CA PHE A 144 8.83 14.86 3.97
C PHE A 144 8.82 14.14 5.33
N ALA A 145 9.96 13.59 5.77
CA ALA A 145 10.08 12.88 7.05
C ALA A 145 9.89 13.80 8.28
N ARG A 146 10.41 15.02 8.21
CA ARG A 146 10.58 15.91 9.38
C ARG A 146 9.27 16.28 10.10
N PRO A 147 8.18 16.64 9.40
CA PRO A 147 6.92 16.96 10.05
C PRO A 147 6.32 15.79 10.85
N ASP A 148 6.55 14.55 10.41
CA ASP A 148 6.00 13.35 11.05
C ASP A 148 6.80 12.92 12.29
N GLY A 149 8.09 13.25 12.37
CA GLY A 149 8.92 12.95 13.52
C GLY A 149 8.91 11.46 13.86
N ASP A 150 8.69 11.13 15.14
CA ASP A 150 8.63 9.74 15.63
C ASP A 150 7.61 8.88 14.86
N ARG A 151 6.54 9.47 14.30
CA ARG A 151 5.54 8.73 13.50
C ARG A 151 6.15 8.15 12.21
N CYS A 152 7.10 8.84 11.59
CA CYS A 152 7.85 8.30 10.44
C CYS A 152 8.63 7.05 10.85
N GLY A 153 9.29 7.08 12.02
CA GLY A 153 9.98 5.92 12.57
C GLY A 153 9.04 4.77 12.92
N GLU A 154 7.89 5.05 13.53
CA GLU A 154 6.84 4.06 13.82
C GLU A 154 6.38 3.34 12.54
N LYS A 155 6.05 4.11 11.49
CA LYS A 155 5.55 3.53 10.23
C LYS A 155 6.58 2.67 9.51
N ALA A 156 7.84 3.11 9.49
CA ALA A 156 8.93 2.31 8.93
C ALA A 156 9.13 1.00 9.70
N LEU A 157 9.01 1.01 11.03
CA LEU A 157 9.11 -0.20 11.86
C LEU A 157 7.93 -1.15 11.65
N ASP A 158 6.70 -0.64 11.54
CA ASP A 158 5.51 -1.44 11.22
C ASP A 158 5.68 -2.18 9.89
N VAL A 159 6.15 -1.47 8.85
CA VAL A 159 6.38 -2.07 7.52
C VAL A 159 7.55 -3.05 7.56
N LEU A 160 8.64 -2.73 8.25
CA LEU A 160 9.78 -3.63 8.42
C LEU A 160 9.35 -4.97 9.06
N TYR A 161 8.53 -4.90 10.12
CA TYR A 161 8.00 -6.10 10.76
C TYR A 161 7.19 -6.96 9.78
N CYS A 162 6.30 -6.34 9.01
CA CYS A 162 5.50 -7.05 8.00
C CYS A 162 6.39 -7.72 6.93
N LEU A 163 7.41 -7.02 6.43
CA LEU A 163 8.35 -7.54 5.43
C LEU A 163 9.19 -8.71 5.99
N GLU A 164 9.61 -8.63 7.26
CA GLU A 164 10.38 -9.71 7.89
C GLU A 164 9.56 -10.97 8.13
N GLU A 165 8.31 -10.81 8.58
CA GLU A 165 7.41 -11.94 8.81
C GLU A 165 7.03 -12.59 7.48
N ALA A 166 6.75 -11.81 6.44
CA ALA A 166 6.50 -12.33 5.09
C ALA A 166 7.69 -13.14 4.56
N LYS A 167 8.93 -12.67 4.76
CA LYS A 167 10.16 -13.41 4.39
C LYS A 167 10.29 -14.76 5.11
N ARG A 168 9.72 -14.90 6.31
CA ARG A 168 9.67 -16.15 7.09
C ARG A 168 8.52 -17.07 6.68
N GLY A 169 7.68 -16.65 5.73
CA GLY A 169 6.43 -17.33 5.37
C GLY A 169 5.30 -17.12 6.38
N GLY A 170 5.46 -16.16 7.30
CA GLY A 170 4.43 -15.73 8.22
C GLY A 170 3.40 -14.83 7.53
N VAL A 171 2.19 -14.80 8.09
CA VAL A 171 1.13 -13.89 7.66
C VAL A 171 0.95 -12.85 8.77
N VAL A 172 1.41 -11.64 8.52
CA VAL A 172 1.21 -10.49 9.40
C VAL A 172 0.61 -9.37 8.59
N GLU A 173 -0.35 -8.68 9.21
CA GLU A 173 -1.10 -7.61 8.59
C GLU A 173 -0.78 -6.30 9.29
N ARG A 174 -0.54 -5.25 8.51
CA ARG A 174 -0.47 -3.88 9.05
C ARG A 174 -1.85 -3.47 9.55
N THR A 175 -1.89 -2.54 10.51
CA THR A 175 -3.13 -2.03 11.11
C THR A 175 -4.15 -1.58 10.05
N SER A 176 -3.73 -0.89 9.00
CA SER A 176 -4.61 -0.44 7.92
C SER A 176 -5.25 -1.61 7.14
N THR A 177 -4.50 -2.68 6.87
CA THR A 177 -5.02 -3.89 6.23
C THR A 177 -6.05 -4.58 7.13
N ILE A 178 -5.79 -4.65 8.44
CA ILE A 178 -6.76 -5.20 9.42
C ILE A 178 -8.06 -4.40 9.38
N VAL A 179 -7.98 -3.07 9.34
CA VAL A 179 -9.16 -2.19 9.27
C VAL A 179 -9.94 -2.41 7.98
N ALA A 180 -9.26 -2.54 6.83
CA ALA A 180 -9.92 -2.81 5.55
C ALA A 180 -10.63 -4.18 5.55
N LYS A 181 -9.99 -5.23 6.10
CA LYS A 181 -10.61 -6.55 6.26
C LYS A 181 -11.82 -6.52 7.19
N ALA A 182 -11.69 -5.85 8.34
CA ALA A 182 -12.79 -5.70 9.28
C ALA A 182 -13.99 -4.94 8.67
N TYR A 183 -13.74 -3.91 7.86
CA TYR A 183 -14.77 -3.21 7.11
C TYR A 183 -15.50 -4.17 6.15
N ARG A 184 -14.74 -4.89 5.30
CA ARG A 184 -15.29 -5.88 4.36
C ARG A 184 -16.14 -6.93 5.08
N ASP A 185 -15.61 -7.52 6.14
CA ASP A 185 -16.30 -8.57 6.89
C ASP A 185 -17.59 -8.05 7.53
N ALA A 186 -17.59 -6.81 8.02
CA ALA A 186 -18.79 -6.18 8.57
C ALA A 186 -19.85 -5.95 7.50
N VAL A 187 -19.48 -5.51 6.29
CA VAL A 187 -20.41 -5.35 5.17
C VAL A 187 -20.97 -6.71 4.74
N MET A 188 -20.10 -7.69 4.48
CA MET A 188 -20.49 -9.03 4.07
C MET A 188 -21.45 -9.68 5.07
N LYS A 189 -21.19 -9.53 6.38
CA LYS A 189 -22.09 -10.04 7.43
C LYS A 189 -23.47 -9.37 7.42
N ARG A 190 -23.56 -8.09 7.10
CA ARG A 190 -24.85 -7.37 7.00
C ARG A 190 -25.68 -7.81 5.81
N HIS A 191 -25.03 -8.26 4.74
CA HIS A 191 -25.69 -8.69 3.50
C HIS A 191 -25.82 -10.21 3.35
N ALA A 192 -25.32 -10.98 4.32
CA ALA A 192 -25.54 -12.43 4.35
C ALA A 192 -27.04 -12.74 4.45
N PRO A 193 -27.56 -13.68 3.63
CA PRO A 193 -28.96 -14.06 3.70
C PRO A 193 -29.27 -14.55 5.12
N GLN A 194 -30.29 -13.95 5.75
CA GLN A 194 -30.79 -14.42 7.04
C GLN A 194 -31.31 -15.85 6.82
N THR A 195 -30.63 -16.82 7.42
CA THR A 195 -31.10 -18.20 7.46
C THR A 195 -32.26 -18.23 8.44
N THR A 196 -33.49 -18.11 7.92
CA THR A 196 -34.73 -18.44 8.64
C THR A 196 -35.02 -19.93 8.56
#